data_AF-A0A939UTT4-F1
#
_entry.id   AF-A0A939UTT4-F1
#
_cell.length_a   1.000
_cell.length_b   1.000
_cell.length_c   1.000
_cell.angle_alpha   90.00
_cell.angle_beta   90.00
_cell.angle_gamma   90.00
#
_symmetry.space_group_name_H-M   'P 1'
#
loop_
_entity.id
_entity.type
_entity.pdbx_description
1 polymer ?
#
loop_
_entity_poly.entity_id
_entity_poly.type
_entity_poly.pdbx_seq_one_letter_code
_entity_poly.pdbx_strand_id
1 'polypeptide(L)'
;MKNAVDFITFALTHAKRDSIPEGARLPIDIDECGREPWEYLYGTTGNTVTQALLDERYEHFYRKKGWSREAFSNVTENWVALKRRATDCQGLLDSYLGTDVTANYCYSAWCTERGAIDEIERPFEIGEAVFYMNSEGRMSHVGFICGFLNGEPLAVEARGIRFGVSVTKLSERPWTHRGLVTVKLSYDKEYRDEPVILKVQTPMIQGDHIMHLQKALNALGYYCGTPDGRCGRITMSGVREFASRHAAS
;
A
#
# COMPACT_ATOMS: atom_id res chain seq x y z
N MET A 1 14.67 2.46 6.35
CA MET A 1 13.31 3.02 6.41
C MET A 1 12.84 3.23 4.98
N LYS A 2 11.58 3.50 4.74
CA LYS A 2 11.04 3.91 3.43
C LYS A 2 10.30 5.24 3.58
N ASN A 3 10.08 5.99 2.50
CA ASN A 3 9.29 7.21 2.58
C ASN A 3 7.80 6.92 2.86
N ALA A 4 7.19 7.65 3.80
CA ALA A 4 5.77 7.51 4.15
C ALA A 4 4.82 7.91 3.00
N VAL A 5 5.17 8.93 2.22
CA VAL A 5 4.43 9.39 1.05
C VAL A 5 4.49 8.36 -0.08
N ASP A 6 5.64 7.70 -0.28
CA ASP A 6 5.76 6.62 -1.27
C ASP A 6 4.91 5.41 -0.90
N PHE A 7 4.83 5.08 0.40
CA PHE A 7 3.89 4.07 0.88
C PHE A 7 2.43 4.46 0.60
N ILE A 8 2.03 5.71 0.88
CA ILE A 8 0.66 6.15 0.60
C ILE A 8 0.36 6.18 -0.89
N THR A 9 1.32 6.59 -1.72
CA THR A 9 1.24 6.51 -3.18
C THR A 9 0.94 5.08 -3.61
N PHE A 10 1.72 4.12 -3.12
CA PHE A 10 1.47 2.69 -3.33
C PHE A 10 0.08 2.28 -2.82
N ALA A 11 -0.33 2.67 -1.61
CA ALA A 11 -1.63 2.28 -1.07
C ALA A 11 -2.79 2.81 -1.94
N LEU A 12 -2.70 4.03 -2.45
CA LEU A 12 -3.72 4.67 -3.27
C LEU A 12 -3.84 4.07 -4.68
N THR A 13 -2.76 3.56 -5.28
CA THR A 13 -2.85 2.81 -6.56
C THR A 13 -3.64 1.51 -6.42
N HIS A 14 -3.74 0.98 -5.19
CA HIS A 14 -4.43 -0.28 -4.87
C HIS A 14 -5.81 -0.07 -4.23
N ALA A 15 -6.23 1.16 -3.95
CA ALA A 15 -7.55 1.46 -3.41
C ALA A 15 -8.66 1.33 -4.47
N LYS A 16 -9.89 1.03 -4.06
CA LYS A 16 -11.06 1.10 -4.94
C LYS A 16 -11.28 2.57 -5.34
N ARG A 17 -11.22 2.87 -6.64
CA ARG A 17 -11.24 4.26 -7.15
C ARG A 17 -12.51 5.03 -6.75
N ASP A 18 -13.64 4.33 -6.72
CA ASP A 18 -14.96 4.81 -6.32
C ASP A 18 -15.07 5.13 -4.83
N SER A 19 -14.17 4.61 -3.99
CA SER A 19 -14.10 4.96 -2.57
C SER A 19 -13.42 6.31 -2.31
N ILE A 20 -12.75 6.89 -3.30
CA ILE A 20 -12.00 8.15 -3.15
C ILE A 20 -12.93 9.33 -3.40
N PRO A 21 -13.18 10.19 -2.39
CA PRO A 21 -14.07 11.34 -2.57
C PRO A 21 -13.58 12.31 -3.63
N GLU A 22 -14.50 12.88 -4.40
CA GLU A 22 -14.19 13.98 -5.32
C GLU A 22 -13.63 15.19 -4.56
N GLY A 23 -12.59 15.82 -5.11
CA GLY A 23 -11.91 16.95 -4.48
C GLY A 23 -10.92 16.56 -3.36
N ALA A 24 -10.68 15.27 -3.12
CA ALA A 24 -9.64 14.82 -2.20
C ALA A 24 -8.26 15.35 -2.62
N ARG A 25 -7.53 15.94 -1.66
CA ARG A 25 -6.12 16.30 -1.81
C ARG A 25 -5.27 15.11 -1.42
N LEU A 26 -4.65 14.48 -2.41
CA LEU A 26 -3.84 13.26 -2.29
C LEU A 26 -2.37 13.54 -2.69
N PRO A 27 -1.41 12.72 -2.27
CA PRO A 27 -0.02 12.84 -2.69
C PRO A 27 0.26 12.35 -4.11
N ILE A 28 -0.75 11.83 -4.81
CA ILE A 28 -0.70 11.44 -6.22
C ILE A 28 -1.87 12.01 -7.00
N ASP A 29 -1.72 12.06 -8.31
CA ASP A 29 -2.83 12.38 -9.21
C ASP A 29 -3.97 11.38 -9.00
N ILE A 30 -5.21 11.87 -9.03
CA ILE A 30 -6.40 11.07 -8.83
C ILE A 30 -6.59 10.03 -9.95
N ASP A 31 -6.01 10.25 -11.12
CA ASP A 31 -6.00 9.31 -12.26
C ASP A 31 -4.94 8.19 -12.10
N GLU A 32 -4.04 8.33 -11.14
CA GLU A 32 -3.10 7.28 -10.72
C GLU A 32 -3.72 6.37 -9.64
N CYS A 33 -4.76 6.82 -8.96
CA CYS A 33 -5.44 6.03 -7.94
C CYS A 33 -6.21 4.84 -8.53
N GLY A 34 -6.21 3.71 -7.82
CA GLY A 34 -7.02 2.54 -8.16
C GLY A 34 -6.71 1.88 -9.49
N ARG A 35 -5.47 2.01 -9.99
CA ARG A 35 -4.99 1.32 -11.20
C ARG A 35 -4.94 -0.19 -11.03
N GLU A 36 -4.65 -0.66 -9.83
CA GLU A 36 -4.53 -2.09 -9.51
C GLU A 36 -5.32 -2.42 -8.23
N PRO A 37 -6.65 -2.28 -8.22
CA PRO A 37 -7.42 -2.34 -6.97
C PRO A 37 -7.30 -3.71 -6.30
N TRP A 38 -6.91 -3.71 -5.03
CA TRP A 38 -6.78 -4.92 -4.22
C TRP A 38 -8.06 -5.24 -3.43
N GLU A 39 -8.24 -6.52 -3.18
CA GLU A 39 -9.30 -7.06 -2.34
C GLU A 39 -8.83 -7.22 -0.89
N TYR A 40 -9.76 -7.52 0.00
CA TYR A 40 -9.45 -7.82 1.39
C TYR A 40 -9.60 -9.31 1.65
N LEU A 41 -8.54 -9.93 2.16
CA LEU A 41 -8.60 -11.32 2.62
C LEU A 41 -7.79 -11.46 3.90
N TYR A 42 -8.43 -11.95 4.96
CA TYR A 42 -7.81 -12.02 6.29
C TYR A 42 -6.51 -12.84 6.27
N GLY A 43 -5.43 -12.29 6.85
CA GLY A 43 -4.13 -12.95 6.94
C GLY A 43 -3.34 -13.00 5.63
N THR A 44 -3.51 -12.00 4.76
CA THR A 44 -2.76 -11.89 3.49
C THR A 44 -2.01 -10.57 3.41
N THR A 45 -0.91 -10.56 2.65
CA THR A 45 0.02 -9.43 2.52
C THR A 45 0.25 -9.07 1.04
N GLY A 46 -0.84 -8.92 0.29
CA GLY A 46 -0.82 -8.63 -1.15
C GLY A 46 -0.68 -9.88 -2.02
N ASN A 47 -1.12 -11.05 -1.53
CA ASN A 47 -1.03 -12.31 -2.25
C ASN A 47 -1.92 -12.33 -3.49
N THR A 48 -1.48 -12.97 -4.57
CA THR A 48 -2.36 -13.36 -5.69
C THR A 48 -3.33 -14.43 -5.22
N VAL A 49 -4.62 -14.21 -5.46
CA VAL A 49 -5.68 -15.09 -4.99
C VAL A 49 -5.72 -16.37 -5.80
N THR A 50 -5.71 -17.51 -5.11
CA THR A 50 -5.90 -18.85 -5.66
C THR A 50 -7.04 -19.56 -4.94
N GLN A 51 -7.62 -20.60 -5.54
CA GLN A 51 -8.68 -21.37 -4.87
C GLN A 51 -8.20 -21.99 -3.55
N ALA A 52 -6.98 -22.53 -3.54
CA ALA A 52 -6.36 -23.07 -2.33
C ALA A 52 -6.22 -22.02 -1.22
N LEU A 53 -5.82 -20.79 -1.58
CA LEU A 53 -5.76 -19.69 -0.63
C LEU A 53 -7.16 -19.37 -0.08
N LEU A 54 -8.17 -19.24 -0.95
CA LEU A 54 -9.55 -18.97 -0.52
C LEU A 54 -10.09 -20.02 0.45
N ASP A 55 -9.88 -21.31 0.14
CA ASP A 55 -10.32 -22.43 0.98
C ASP A 55 -9.61 -22.40 2.35
N GLU A 56 -8.30 -22.18 2.35
CA GLU A 56 -7.52 -22.05 3.59
C GLU A 56 -8.03 -20.88 4.45
N ARG A 57 -8.18 -19.69 3.85
CA ARG A 57 -8.62 -18.51 4.61
C ARG A 57 -10.03 -18.69 5.14
N TYR A 58 -10.91 -19.35 4.39
CA TYR A 58 -12.26 -19.68 4.87
C TYR A 58 -12.22 -20.56 6.12
N GLU A 59 -11.50 -21.68 6.08
CA GLU A 59 -11.47 -22.64 7.18
C GLU A 59 -10.82 -22.09 8.45
N HIS A 60 -9.75 -21.31 8.30
CA HIS A 60 -8.97 -20.82 9.42
C HIS A 60 -9.58 -19.56 10.07
N PHE A 61 -10.23 -18.69 9.29
CA PHE A 61 -10.69 -17.38 9.75
C PHE A 61 -12.19 -17.17 9.60
N TYR A 62 -12.72 -17.26 8.38
CA TYR A 62 -14.10 -16.80 8.11
C TYR A 62 -15.16 -17.73 8.70
N ARG A 63 -14.96 -19.05 8.63
CA ARG A 63 -15.87 -20.04 9.25
C ARG A 63 -16.01 -19.82 10.75
N LYS A 64 -14.89 -19.57 11.44
CA LYS A 64 -14.86 -19.29 12.89
C LYS A 64 -15.51 -17.95 13.25
N LYS A 65 -15.56 -17.02 12.30
CA LYS A 65 -16.23 -15.71 12.42
C LYS A 65 -17.69 -15.74 11.91
N GLY A 66 -18.26 -16.94 11.73
CA GLY A 66 -19.68 -17.13 11.41
C GLY A 66 -20.08 -16.97 9.94
N TRP A 67 -19.11 -16.90 9.02
CA TRP A 67 -19.43 -16.89 7.58
C TRP A 67 -19.88 -18.28 7.11
N SER A 68 -20.94 -18.32 6.30
CA SER A 68 -21.27 -19.51 5.52
C SER A 68 -20.34 -19.66 4.32
N ARG A 69 -20.11 -20.90 3.88
CA ARG A 69 -19.32 -21.21 2.68
C ARG A 69 -19.90 -20.54 1.45
N GLU A 70 -21.23 -20.54 1.33
CA GLU A 70 -21.95 -19.90 0.23
C GLU A 70 -21.71 -18.39 0.20
N ALA A 71 -21.90 -17.68 1.33
CA ALA A 71 -21.70 -16.24 1.38
C ALA A 71 -20.25 -15.84 1.05
N PHE A 72 -19.27 -16.62 1.53
CA PHE A 72 -17.86 -16.39 1.23
C PHE A 72 -17.56 -16.63 -0.25
N SER A 73 -18.07 -17.74 -0.81
CA SER A 73 -17.88 -18.08 -2.23
C SER A 73 -18.51 -17.03 -3.14
N ASN A 74 -19.70 -16.52 -2.81
CA ASN A 74 -20.37 -15.48 -3.59
C ASN A 74 -19.58 -14.16 -3.65
N VAL A 75 -18.90 -13.78 -2.55
CA VAL A 75 -18.07 -12.56 -2.54
C VAL A 75 -16.77 -12.76 -3.33
N THR A 76 -16.29 -14.00 -3.44
CA THR A 76 -14.96 -14.32 -3.99
C THR A 76 -15.00 -14.98 -5.37
N GLU A 77 -16.19 -15.21 -5.93
CA GLU A 77 -16.45 -16.02 -7.13
C GLU A 77 -15.50 -15.75 -8.30
N ASN A 78 -15.22 -14.47 -8.59
CA ASN A 78 -14.41 -14.07 -9.74
C ASN A 78 -12.94 -13.74 -9.40
N TRP A 79 -12.52 -13.88 -8.14
CA TRP A 79 -11.21 -13.37 -7.72
C TRP A 79 -10.07 -14.16 -8.34
N VAL A 80 -10.21 -15.49 -8.44
CA VAL A 80 -9.20 -16.37 -9.04
C VAL A 80 -9.07 -16.13 -10.55
N ALA A 81 -10.22 -16.09 -11.26
CA ALA A 81 -10.25 -15.89 -12.70
C ALA A 81 -9.66 -14.53 -13.11
N LEU A 82 -9.92 -13.49 -12.32
CA LEU A 82 -9.41 -12.14 -12.54
C LEU A 82 -7.99 -11.92 -11.98
N LYS A 83 -7.36 -12.95 -11.41
CA LYS A 83 -6.04 -12.88 -10.76
C LYS A 83 -5.95 -11.72 -9.76
N ARG A 84 -7.02 -11.53 -8.97
CA ARG A 84 -7.07 -10.48 -7.95
C ARG A 84 -5.94 -10.68 -6.95
N ARG A 85 -5.44 -9.57 -6.42
CA ARG A 85 -4.54 -9.56 -5.25
C ARG A 85 -5.34 -9.15 -4.03
N ALA A 86 -4.99 -9.72 -2.89
CA ALA A 86 -5.68 -9.44 -1.63
C ALA A 86 -4.69 -9.19 -0.48
N THR A 87 -5.12 -8.36 0.44
CA THR A 87 -4.39 -8.04 1.67
C THR A 87 -5.33 -7.93 2.86
N ASP A 88 -4.84 -8.10 4.07
CA ASP A 88 -5.54 -7.61 5.26
C ASP A 88 -5.11 -6.18 5.63
N CYS A 89 -5.62 -5.68 6.77
CA CYS A 89 -5.46 -4.29 7.18
C CYS A 89 -3.99 -3.90 7.36
N GLN A 90 -3.24 -4.64 8.18
CA GLN A 90 -1.80 -4.43 8.36
C GLN A 90 -1.02 -4.94 7.15
N GLY A 91 -1.54 -5.96 6.48
CA GLY A 91 -1.02 -6.56 5.26
C GLY A 91 -0.71 -5.54 4.16
N LEU A 92 -1.44 -4.42 4.09
CA LEU A 92 -1.24 -3.38 3.09
C LEU A 92 0.14 -2.72 3.23
N LEU A 93 0.52 -2.36 4.46
CA LEU A 93 1.86 -1.84 4.76
C LEU A 93 2.90 -2.96 4.68
N ASP A 94 2.56 -4.14 5.17
CA ASP A 94 3.46 -5.30 5.17
C ASP A 94 3.88 -5.74 3.76
N SER A 95 2.95 -5.70 2.80
CA SER A 95 3.24 -5.96 1.38
C SER A 95 4.27 -4.97 0.82
N TYR A 96 4.14 -3.70 1.20
CA TYR A 96 5.07 -2.65 0.78
C TYR A 96 6.45 -2.79 1.45
N LEU A 97 6.49 -3.21 2.72
CA LEU A 97 7.72 -3.34 3.50
C LEU A 97 8.42 -4.71 3.36
N GLY A 98 7.73 -5.73 2.85
CA GLY A 98 8.20 -7.11 2.89
C GLY A 98 8.22 -7.68 4.31
N THR A 99 7.20 -7.35 5.11
CA THR A 99 7.03 -7.81 6.51
C THR A 99 5.76 -8.64 6.65
N ASP A 100 5.52 -9.16 7.87
CA ASP A 100 4.26 -9.81 8.26
C ASP A 100 4.11 -9.64 9.78
N VAL A 101 3.40 -8.59 10.19
CA VAL A 101 3.15 -8.25 11.60
C VAL A 101 1.67 -7.97 11.83
N THR A 102 1.29 -7.85 13.10
CA THR A 102 -0.09 -7.45 13.44
C THR A 102 -0.19 -5.93 13.58
N ALA A 103 -1.40 -5.38 13.40
CA ALA A 103 -1.68 -3.97 13.70
C ALA A 103 -1.25 -3.59 15.14
N ASN A 104 -1.48 -4.48 16.11
CA ASN A 104 -1.03 -4.30 17.48
C ASN A 104 0.49 -4.21 17.62
N TYR A 105 1.24 -5.06 16.90
CA TYR A 105 2.69 -5.01 16.91
C TYR A 105 3.20 -3.73 16.23
N CYS A 106 2.62 -3.35 15.08
CA CYS A 106 2.93 -2.09 14.41
C CYS A 106 2.74 -0.90 15.36
N TYR A 107 1.61 -0.85 16.07
CA TYR A 107 1.36 0.19 17.08
C TYR A 107 2.41 0.17 18.21
N SER A 108 2.63 -0.99 18.85
CA SER A 108 3.47 -1.06 20.05
C SER A 108 4.97 -0.93 19.77
N ALA A 109 5.43 -1.43 18.63
CA ALA A 109 6.85 -1.57 18.33
C ALA A 109 7.35 -0.56 17.28
N TRP A 110 6.49 -0.08 16.37
CA TRP A 110 6.93 0.78 15.27
C TRP A 110 6.44 2.21 15.37
N CYS A 111 5.38 2.48 16.14
CA CYS A 111 4.84 3.83 16.24
C CYS A 111 5.52 4.65 17.32
N THR A 112 5.90 5.88 17.01
CA THR A 112 6.19 6.96 17.98
C THR A 112 5.08 8.00 17.93
N GLU A 113 5.09 8.95 18.88
CA GLU A 113 4.07 10.01 18.96
C GLU A 113 2.65 9.43 18.83
N ARG A 114 2.43 8.35 19.59
CA ARG A 114 1.24 7.50 19.54
C ARG A 114 0.42 7.66 20.81
N GLY A 115 -0.89 7.53 20.67
CA GLY A 115 -1.84 7.74 21.76
C GLY A 115 -3.26 7.71 21.25
N ALA A 116 -4.22 8.03 22.12
CA ALA A 116 -5.59 8.25 21.68
C ALA A 116 -5.64 9.44 20.71
N ILE A 117 -6.59 9.44 19.77
CA ILE A 117 -6.65 10.47 18.72
C ILE A 117 -6.81 11.88 19.32
N ASP A 118 -7.61 12.01 20.37
CA ASP A 118 -7.91 13.25 21.08
C ASP A 118 -6.79 13.73 22.01
N GLU A 119 -5.81 12.88 22.31
CA GLU A 119 -4.64 13.22 23.14
C GLU A 119 -3.46 13.79 22.32
N ILE A 120 -3.52 13.72 20.98
CA ILE A 120 -2.44 14.18 20.10
C ILE A 120 -2.87 15.47 19.40
N GLU A 121 -2.25 16.58 19.82
CA GLU A 121 -2.58 17.93 19.32
C GLU A 121 -1.99 18.25 17.94
N ARG A 122 -0.93 17.55 17.52
CA ARG A 122 -0.31 17.81 16.22
C ARG A 122 -1.24 17.41 15.06
N PRO A 123 -1.16 18.12 13.91
CA PRO A 123 -1.90 17.74 12.71
C PRO A 123 -1.62 16.30 12.28
N PHE A 124 -2.54 15.73 11.51
CA PHE A 124 -2.31 14.45 10.85
C PHE A 124 -1.24 14.56 9.77
N GLU A 125 -0.40 13.53 9.67
CA GLU A 125 0.62 13.43 8.62
C GLU A 125 0.27 12.34 7.60
N ILE A 126 0.65 12.56 6.35
CA ILE A 126 0.50 11.54 5.30
C ILE A 126 1.32 10.30 5.69
N GLY A 127 0.70 9.13 5.67
CA GLY A 127 1.30 7.87 6.10
C GLY A 127 1.11 7.53 7.56
N GLU A 128 0.59 8.46 8.37
CA GLU A 128 0.35 8.23 9.79
C GLU A 128 -0.67 7.11 9.97
N ALA A 129 -0.38 6.17 10.86
CA ALA A 129 -1.28 5.05 11.13
C ALA A 129 -2.37 5.46 12.11
N VAL A 130 -3.61 5.06 11.79
CA VAL A 130 -4.78 5.18 12.67
C VAL A 130 -5.30 3.79 12.99
N PHE A 131 -5.71 3.57 14.23
CA PHE A 131 -5.98 2.24 14.76
C PHE A 131 -7.33 2.18 15.47
N TYR A 132 -7.98 1.02 15.38
CA TYR A 132 -9.11 0.67 16.23
C TYR A 132 -8.65 -0.33 17.31
N MET A 133 -8.73 0.12 18.56
CA MET A 133 -8.54 -0.71 19.74
C MET A 133 -9.82 -1.50 20.03
N ASN A 134 -9.71 -2.82 20.16
CA ASN A 134 -10.82 -3.66 20.59
C ASN A 134 -11.07 -3.57 22.10
N SER A 135 -12.12 -4.24 22.59
CA SER A 135 -12.47 -4.30 24.02
C SER A 135 -11.41 -4.96 24.91
N GLU A 136 -10.44 -5.66 24.33
CA GLU A 136 -9.31 -6.30 25.05
C GLU A 136 -8.09 -5.38 25.12
N GLY A 137 -8.18 -4.13 24.65
CA GLY A 137 -7.07 -3.18 24.66
C GLY A 137 -6.05 -3.40 23.54
N ARG A 138 -6.37 -4.22 22.51
CA ARG A 138 -5.44 -4.53 21.40
C ARG A 138 -5.83 -3.78 20.14
N MET A 139 -4.84 -3.27 19.40
CA MET A 139 -5.10 -2.70 18.07
C MET A 139 -5.46 -3.82 17.10
N SER A 140 -6.74 -3.86 16.73
CA SER A 140 -7.34 -4.95 15.95
C SER A 140 -7.51 -4.60 14.48
N HIS A 141 -7.39 -3.31 14.14
CA HIS A 141 -7.49 -2.81 12.79
C HIS A 141 -6.64 -1.56 12.62
N VAL A 142 -6.14 -1.34 11.41
CA VAL A 142 -5.28 -0.20 11.06
C VAL A 142 -5.67 0.36 9.69
N GLY A 143 -5.55 1.67 9.55
CA GLY A 143 -5.56 2.41 8.29
C GLY A 143 -4.46 3.47 8.32
N PHE A 144 -4.27 4.18 7.22
CA PHE A 144 -3.19 5.15 7.08
C PHE A 144 -3.71 6.45 6.45
N ILE A 145 -3.33 7.60 7.02
CA ILE A 145 -3.74 8.90 6.50
C ILE A 145 -3.21 9.06 5.08
N CYS A 146 -4.12 9.22 4.12
CA CYS A 146 -3.78 9.24 2.69
C CYS A 146 -4.02 10.58 2.02
N GLY A 147 -4.65 11.53 2.70
CA GLY A 147 -4.98 12.83 2.16
C GLY A 147 -6.00 13.57 3.00
N PHE A 148 -6.56 14.63 2.43
CA PHE A 148 -7.52 15.50 3.11
C PHE A 148 -8.65 15.95 2.18
N LEU A 149 -9.85 16.07 2.71
CA LEU A 149 -11.00 16.69 2.04
C LEU A 149 -11.50 17.85 2.90
N ASN A 150 -11.37 19.08 2.42
CA ASN A 150 -11.80 20.28 3.17
C ASN A 150 -11.25 20.36 4.60
N GLY A 151 -10.02 19.90 4.82
CA GLY A 151 -9.37 19.85 6.14
C GLY A 151 -9.66 18.59 6.96
N GLU A 152 -10.65 17.78 6.56
CA GLU A 152 -10.92 16.49 7.17
C GLU A 152 -9.90 15.44 6.68
N PRO A 153 -9.22 14.69 7.58
CA PRO A 153 -8.31 13.63 7.17
C PRO A 153 -9.05 12.47 6.49
N LEU A 154 -8.43 11.92 5.47
CA LEU A 154 -8.84 10.69 4.80
C LEU A 154 -7.87 9.57 5.17
N ALA A 155 -8.39 8.35 5.37
CA ALA A 155 -7.60 7.16 5.64
C ALA A 155 -7.81 6.11 4.55
N VAL A 156 -6.71 5.55 4.02
CA VAL A 156 -6.72 4.34 3.21
C VAL A 156 -6.59 3.12 4.12
N GLU A 157 -7.46 2.13 3.95
CA GLU A 157 -7.50 0.92 4.77
C GLU A 157 -7.98 -0.29 3.97
N ALA A 158 -7.44 -1.47 4.25
CA ALA A 158 -8.03 -2.72 3.80
C ALA A 158 -9.08 -3.17 4.82
N ARG A 159 -10.37 -2.99 4.51
CA ARG A 159 -11.43 -2.87 5.56
C ARG A 159 -12.52 -3.95 5.54
N GLY A 160 -12.21 -5.14 5.05
CA GLY A 160 -13.12 -6.29 5.06
C GLY A 160 -13.46 -6.79 3.65
N ILE A 161 -13.84 -8.07 3.57
CA ILE A 161 -13.92 -8.83 2.32
C ILE A 161 -14.87 -8.24 1.26
N ARG A 162 -15.84 -7.42 1.66
CA ARG A 162 -16.78 -6.74 0.76
C ARG A 162 -16.32 -5.39 0.24
N PHE A 163 -15.23 -4.85 0.79
CA PHE A 163 -14.76 -3.49 0.52
C PHE A 163 -13.41 -3.50 -0.18
N GLY A 164 -12.49 -4.37 0.25
CA GLY A 164 -11.11 -4.34 -0.22
C GLY A 164 -10.32 -3.20 0.41
N VAL A 165 -9.31 -2.72 -0.32
CA VAL A 165 -8.59 -1.48 0.03
C VAL A 165 -9.44 -0.29 -0.38
N SER A 166 -9.80 0.57 0.56
CA SER A 166 -10.70 1.69 0.32
C SER A 166 -10.22 2.94 1.05
N VAL A 167 -10.60 4.10 0.52
CA VAL A 167 -10.42 5.38 1.19
C VAL A 167 -11.71 5.72 1.94
N THR A 168 -11.56 6.28 3.13
CA THR A 168 -12.67 6.69 4.00
C THR A 168 -12.34 8.00 4.66
N LYS A 169 -13.37 8.75 5.02
CA LYS A 169 -13.24 9.86 5.96
C LYS A 169 -12.89 9.33 7.34
N LEU A 170 -11.98 10.03 8.03
CA LEU A 170 -11.57 9.63 9.37
C LEU A 170 -12.77 9.60 10.34
N SER A 171 -13.71 10.55 10.24
CA SER A 171 -14.85 10.64 11.16
C SER A 171 -15.92 9.56 10.93
N GLU A 172 -15.91 8.87 9.78
CA GLU A 172 -16.88 7.83 9.44
C GLU A 172 -16.47 6.44 9.97
N ARG A 173 -15.36 6.39 10.71
CA ARG A 173 -14.75 5.16 11.19
C ARG A 173 -14.47 5.28 12.68
N PRO A 174 -14.60 4.18 13.43
CA PRO A 174 -14.44 4.20 14.89
C PRO A 174 -12.95 4.17 15.28
N TRP A 175 -12.09 4.98 14.65
CA TRP A 175 -10.68 5.03 15.02
C TRP A 175 -10.55 5.54 16.45
N THR A 176 -9.65 4.94 17.22
CA THR A 176 -9.43 5.32 18.62
C THR A 176 -8.02 5.84 18.88
N HIS A 177 -7.02 5.34 18.14
CA HIS A 177 -5.63 5.70 18.35
C HIS A 177 -4.95 6.08 17.04
N ARG A 178 -3.83 6.80 17.15
CA ARG A 178 -2.96 7.15 16.02
C ARG A 178 -1.50 7.07 16.42
N GLY A 179 -0.60 7.05 15.44
CA GLY A 179 0.85 7.09 15.67
C GLY A 179 1.67 7.07 14.39
N LEU A 180 2.84 7.72 14.42
CA LEU A 180 3.77 7.75 13.30
C LEU A 180 4.61 6.46 13.30
N VAL A 181 4.55 5.67 12.23
CA VAL A 181 5.29 4.40 12.06
C VAL A 181 6.80 4.62 11.83
N THR A 182 7.46 5.42 12.67
CA THR A 182 8.83 5.96 12.46
C THR A 182 9.94 4.92 12.43
N VAL A 183 9.71 3.70 12.96
CA VAL A 183 10.69 2.61 12.85
C VAL A 183 10.81 2.10 11.41
N LYS A 184 9.76 2.22 10.61
CA LYS A 184 9.71 1.69 9.23
C LYS A 184 9.59 2.78 8.19
N LEU A 185 8.88 3.85 8.49
CA LEU A 185 8.59 4.94 7.58
C LEU A 185 9.27 6.24 8.04
N SER A 186 9.85 6.96 7.09
CA SER A 186 10.32 8.32 7.28
C SER A 186 9.22 9.30 6.86
N TYR A 187 8.97 10.30 7.71
CA TYR A 187 8.02 11.39 7.47
C TYR A 187 8.73 12.69 7.07
N ASP A 188 10.06 12.66 6.99
CA ASP A 188 10.84 13.77 6.47
C ASP A 188 10.56 13.94 4.97
N LYS A 189 10.13 15.15 4.59
CA LYS A 189 9.80 15.52 3.21
C LYS A 189 11.03 15.47 2.29
N GLU A 190 12.24 15.54 2.85
CA GLU A 190 13.49 15.45 2.12
C GLU A 190 14.02 14.01 2.04
N TYR A 191 13.39 13.07 2.74
CA TYR A 191 13.81 11.67 2.72
C TYR A 191 13.62 11.08 1.34
N ARG A 192 14.74 10.72 0.71
CA ARG A 192 14.76 9.87 -0.47
C ARG A 192 15.28 8.49 -0.05
N ASP A 193 14.62 7.44 -0.53
CA ASP A 193 15.18 6.10 -0.45
C ASP A 193 16.62 6.11 -0.97
N GLU A 194 17.48 5.24 -0.42
CA GLU A 194 18.86 5.13 -0.91
C GLU A 194 18.83 4.94 -2.43
N PRO A 195 19.56 5.77 -3.19
CA PRO A 195 19.50 5.72 -4.64
C PRO A 195 19.94 4.32 -5.10
N VAL A 196 19.05 3.66 -5.85
CA VAL A 196 19.41 2.40 -6.50
C VAL A 196 20.46 2.70 -7.56
N ILE A 197 21.71 2.31 -7.29
CA ILE A 197 22.80 2.43 -8.26
C ILE A 197 22.57 1.38 -9.35
N LEU A 198 21.96 1.82 -10.46
CA LEU A 198 21.75 0.99 -11.62
C LEU A 198 23.09 0.64 -12.27
N LYS A 199 23.39 -0.64 -12.32
CA LYS A 199 24.56 -1.19 -13.01
C LYS A 199 24.22 -2.53 -13.63
N VAL A 200 24.87 -2.83 -14.75
CA VAL A 200 24.85 -4.20 -15.29
C VAL A 200 25.70 -5.06 -14.36
N GLN A 201 25.08 -6.06 -13.71
CA GLN A 201 25.73 -6.96 -12.77
C GLN A 201 25.12 -8.36 -12.84
N THR A 202 25.75 -9.30 -12.15
CA THR A 202 25.26 -10.68 -11.96
C THR A 202 25.17 -10.99 -10.46
N PRO A 203 24.01 -11.40 -9.93
CA PRO A 203 22.71 -11.47 -10.60
C PRO A 203 22.21 -10.08 -11.00
N MET A 204 21.42 -10.00 -12.08
CA MET A 204 20.87 -8.74 -12.58
C MET A 204 19.99 -8.08 -11.52
N ILE A 205 20.05 -6.76 -11.43
CA ILE A 205 19.05 -5.99 -10.69
C ILE A 205 17.71 -6.21 -11.40
N GLN A 206 16.70 -6.62 -10.63
CA GLN A 206 15.40 -6.97 -11.19
C GLN A 206 14.26 -6.61 -10.24
N GLY A 207 13.06 -6.44 -10.81
CA GLY A 207 11.82 -6.18 -10.07
C GLY A 207 10.93 -5.15 -10.76
N ASP A 208 9.75 -4.92 -10.19
CA ASP A 208 8.73 -4.03 -10.75
C ASP A 208 9.23 -2.59 -10.93
N HIS A 209 10.11 -2.12 -10.04
CA HIS A 209 10.76 -0.82 -10.15
C HIS A 209 11.60 -0.68 -11.44
N ILE A 210 12.28 -1.75 -11.88
CA ILE A 210 13.01 -1.76 -13.16
C ILE A 210 12.03 -1.78 -14.33
N MET A 211 10.92 -2.51 -14.24
CA MET A 211 9.90 -2.53 -15.27
C MET A 211 9.26 -1.15 -15.45
N HIS A 212 8.97 -0.46 -14.34
CA HIS A 212 8.44 0.90 -14.37
C HIS A 212 9.45 1.90 -14.95
N LEU A 213 10.73 1.78 -14.58
CA LEU A 213 11.81 2.57 -15.20
C LEU A 213 11.86 2.35 -16.72
N GLN A 214 11.83 1.10 -17.17
CA GLN A 214 11.84 0.75 -18.60
C GLN A 214 10.63 1.33 -19.33
N LYS A 215 9.42 1.22 -18.75
CA LYS A 215 8.19 1.81 -19.31
C LYS A 215 8.31 3.34 -19.42
N ALA A 216 8.77 4.01 -18.37
CA ALA A 216 8.89 5.47 -18.33
C ALA A 216 9.91 5.98 -19.35
N LEU A 217 11.11 5.37 -19.41
CA LEU A 217 12.14 5.75 -20.37
C LEU A 217 11.70 5.53 -21.82
N ASN A 218 11.08 4.38 -22.11
CA ASN A 218 10.52 4.11 -23.44
C ASN A 218 9.46 5.14 -23.84
N ALA A 219 8.56 5.52 -22.92
CA ALA A 219 7.53 6.53 -23.17
C ALA A 219 8.13 7.92 -23.44
N LEU A 220 9.27 8.23 -22.84
CA LEU A 220 10.04 9.46 -23.07
C LEU A 220 10.95 9.38 -24.32
N GLY A 221 10.94 8.26 -25.05
CA GLY A 221 11.73 8.05 -26.27
C GLY A 221 13.15 7.53 -26.04
N TYR A 222 13.50 7.12 -24.82
CA TYR A 222 14.78 6.50 -24.48
C TYR A 222 14.64 4.98 -24.48
N TYR A 223 15.19 4.33 -25.51
CA TYR A 223 14.96 2.91 -25.73
C TYR A 223 15.63 2.03 -24.66
N CYS A 224 14.80 1.33 -23.88
CA CYS A 224 15.21 0.35 -22.87
C CYS A 224 14.86 -1.10 -23.24
N GLY A 225 14.35 -1.36 -24.45
CA GLY A 225 13.85 -2.67 -24.86
C GLY A 225 12.47 -3.00 -24.29
N THR A 226 12.04 -4.25 -24.39
CA THR A 226 10.78 -4.72 -23.80
C THR A 226 10.85 -4.60 -22.28
N PRO A 227 9.87 -3.94 -21.62
CA PRO A 227 9.84 -3.86 -20.16
C PRO A 227 9.68 -5.25 -19.53
N ASP A 228 10.77 -5.84 -19.08
CA ASP A 228 10.87 -7.19 -18.52
C ASP A 228 11.27 -7.20 -17.03
N GLY A 229 11.48 -6.01 -16.46
CA GLY A 229 11.88 -5.84 -15.08
C GLY A 229 13.33 -6.25 -14.80
N ARG A 230 14.19 -6.35 -15.82
CA ARG A 230 15.60 -6.75 -15.66
C ARG A 230 16.55 -5.66 -16.15
N CYS A 231 17.49 -5.27 -15.31
CA CYS A 231 18.45 -4.20 -15.62
C CYS A 231 19.61 -4.74 -16.47
N GLY A 232 19.36 -4.91 -17.77
CA GLY A 232 20.34 -5.35 -18.75
C GLY A 232 21.11 -4.22 -19.44
N ARG A 233 21.92 -4.60 -20.43
CA ARG A 233 22.70 -3.63 -21.22
C ARG A 233 21.80 -2.62 -21.95
N ILE A 234 20.64 -3.06 -22.46
CA ILE A 234 19.70 -2.19 -23.18
C ILE A 234 19.05 -1.19 -22.20
N THR A 235 18.57 -1.67 -21.05
CA THR A 235 18.07 -0.80 -19.97
C THR A 235 19.09 0.28 -19.60
N MET A 236 20.36 -0.12 -19.37
CA MET A 236 21.43 0.83 -19.06
C MET A 236 21.80 1.76 -20.22
N SER A 237 21.52 1.38 -21.47
CA SER A 237 21.70 2.28 -22.62
C SER A 237 20.70 3.43 -22.57
N GLY A 238 19.41 3.12 -22.40
CA GLY A 238 18.36 4.14 -22.28
C GLY A 238 18.56 5.05 -21.06
N VAL A 239 18.97 4.48 -19.91
CA VAL A 239 19.30 5.26 -18.70
C VAL A 239 20.45 6.25 -18.98
N ARG A 240 21.52 5.80 -19.65
CA ARG A 240 22.66 6.67 -19.98
C ARG A 240 22.29 7.76 -20.97
N GLU A 241 21.45 7.45 -21.95
CA GLU A 241 20.97 8.44 -22.92
C GLU A 241 20.06 9.47 -22.26
N PHE A 242 19.17 9.04 -21.35
CA PHE A 242 18.39 9.96 -20.53
C PHE A 242 19.31 10.85 -19.69
N ALA A 243 20.24 10.26 -18.96
CA ALA A 243 21.17 11.01 -18.13
C ALA A 243 22.04 11.98 -18.95
N SER A 244 22.50 11.62 -20.15
CA SER A 244 23.32 12.52 -20.97
C SER A 244 22.54 13.70 -21.52
N ARG A 245 21.24 13.54 -21.83
CA ARG A 245 20.38 14.63 -22.31
C ARG A 245 19.91 15.57 -21.19
N HIS A 246 19.89 15.10 -19.95
CA HIS A 246 19.35 15.84 -18.79
C HIS A 246 20.39 16.13 -17.69
N ALA A 247 21.64 15.76 -17.89
CA ALA A 247 22.73 16.22 -17.04
C ALA A 247 22.88 17.73 -17.25
N ALA A 248 22.44 18.51 -16.26
CA ALA A 248 22.68 19.95 -16.23
C ALA A 248 24.19 20.21 -16.17
N SER A 249 24.65 21.12 -17.03
CA SER A 249 25.85 21.95 -16.84
C SER A 249 25.66 22.91 -15.68
#